data_AF-A0AAW1H5K3-F1
#
_entry.id   AF-A0AAW1H5K3-F1
#
_cell.length_a   1.000
_cell.length_b   1.000
_cell.length_c   1.000
_cell.angle_alpha   90.00
_cell.angle_beta   90.00
_cell.angle_gamma   90.00
#
_symmetry.space_group_name_H-M   'P 1'
#
loop_
_entity.id
_entity.type
_entity.pdbx_description
1 polymer ?
#
loop_
_entity_poly.entity_id
_entity_poly.type
_entity_poly.pdbx_seq_one_letter_code
_entity_poly.pdbx_strand_id
1 'polypeptide(L)'
;MWHGRKEPLVFLDSLKEAHLFFLEGMENEDAKKIYPKEYTTWREDPVNFHVNGVYPIKKLWDTATDAWREILSTPGESFLVVTHKSMLRGLVCTSLGLGPERFRAFDVNNGEICVFNFNKRGEAMLHSLNMTAHMYGDHTYLY
;
A
#
# COMPACT_ATOMS: atom_id res chain seq x y z
N MET A 1 -8.49 8.58 21.16
CA MET A 1 -8.87 7.78 19.97
C MET A 1 -8.80 6.27 20.18
N TRP A 2 -7.87 5.74 20.99
CA TRP A 2 -7.73 4.28 21.19
C TRP A 2 -8.26 3.72 22.52
N HIS A 3 -8.84 4.56 23.38
CA HIS A 3 -9.42 4.11 24.65
C HIS A 3 -10.78 3.44 24.42
N GLY A 4 -10.95 2.23 24.96
CA GLY A 4 -12.22 1.50 24.93
C GLY A 4 -12.35 0.40 23.86
N ARG A 5 -11.30 0.14 23.06
CA ARG A 5 -11.31 -1.01 22.13
C ARG A 5 -11.32 -2.32 22.92
N LYS A 6 -12.21 -3.24 22.55
CA LYS A 6 -12.31 -4.57 23.19
C LYS A 6 -11.49 -5.62 22.45
N GLU A 7 -11.27 -5.41 21.15
CA GLU A 7 -10.60 -6.31 20.24
C GLU A 7 -9.08 -6.09 20.28
N PRO A 8 -8.27 -7.16 20.17
CA PRO A 8 -6.82 -7.07 20.24
C PRO A 8 -6.24 -6.34 19.02
N LEU A 9 -5.14 -5.62 19.26
CA LEU A 9 -4.29 -5.12 18.17
C LEU A 9 -3.32 -6.23 17.75
N VAL A 10 -3.34 -6.58 16.48
CA VAL A 10 -2.45 -7.60 15.90
C VAL A 10 -1.47 -6.89 14.98
N PHE A 11 -0.18 -7.21 15.14
CA PHE A 11 0.89 -6.68 14.30
C PHE A 11 1.31 -7.77 13.31
N LEU A 12 1.26 -7.44 12.01
CA LEU A 12 1.74 -8.32 10.95
C LEU A 12 3.00 -7.70 10.33
N ASP A 13 4.09 -8.47 10.31
CA ASP A 13 5.33 -8.02 9.68
C ASP A 13 5.16 -7.78 8.17
N SER A 14 4.23 -8.50 7.54
CA SER A 14 3.85 -8.35 6.14
C SER A 14 3.16 -7.02 5.83
N LEU A 15 2.76 -6.23 6.83
CA LEU A 15 2.20 -4.89 6.63
C LEU A 15 3.23 -3.76 6.70
N LYS A 16 4.52 -4.07 6.88
CA LYS A 16 5.60 -3.06 6.89
C LYS A 16 5.83 -2.45 5.50
N GLU A 17 6.37 -1.23 5.47
CA GLU A 17 6.69 -0.55 4.21
C GLU A 17 7.78 -1.28 3.42
N ALA A 18 7.76 -1.12 2.10
CA ALA A 18 8.80 -1.60 1.21
C ALA A 18 10.16 -0.99 1.57
N HIS A 19 11.19 -1.84 1.70
CA HIS A 19 12.54 -1.39 1.95
C HIS A 19 13.20 -0.85 0.67
N LEU A 20 13.61 0.40 0.67
CA LEU A 20 14.22 1.10 -0.47
C LEU A 20 15.74 1.32 -0.32
N PHE A 21 16.35 0.69 0.69
CA PHE A 21 17.80 0.67 0.89
C PHE A 21 18.39 2.08 1.05
N PHE A 22 19.41 2.44 0.25
CA PHE A 22 20.11 3.71 0.35
C PHE A 22 19.23 4.93 0.04
N LEU A 23 18.03 4.73 -0.53
CA LEU A 23 17.06 5.79 -0.74
C LEU A 23 16.27 6.14 0.53
N GLU A 24 16.29 5.28 1.55
CA GLU A 24 15.61 5.56 2.82
C GLU A 24 16.28 6.74 3.54
N GLY A 25 15.46 7.71 3.95
CA GLY A 25 15.94 8.93 4.59
C GLY A 25 16.57 9.95 3.64
N MET A 26 16.65 9.66 2.33
CA MET A 26 17.16 10.58 1.33
C MET A 26 16.07 11.51 0.82
N GLU A 27 16.40 12.80 0.65
CA GLU A 27 15.51 13.72 -0.04
C GLU A 27 15.43 13.40 -1.53
N ASN A 28 14.25 13.61 -2.14
CA ASN A 28 14.06 13.32 -3.56
C ASN A 28 15.04 14.09 -4.46
N GLU A 29 15.37 15.34 -4.11
CA GLU A 29 16.31 16.16 -4.88
C GLU A 29 17.74 15.61 -4.83
N ASP A 30 18.15 15.05 -3.69
CA ASP A 30 19.47 14.43 -3.55
C ASP A 30 19.51 13.09 -4.28
N ALA A 31 18.47 12.26 -4.17
CA ALA A 31 18.36 11.01 -4.92
C ALA A 31 18.48 11.25 -6.43
N LYS A 32 17.81 12.30 -6.94
CA LYS A 32 17.88 12.70 -8.35
C LYS A 32 19.28 13.15 -8.78
N LYS A 33 20.05 13.80 -7.91
CA LYS A 33 21.42 14.26 -8.21
C LYS A 33 22.45 13.14 -8.10
N ILE A 34 22.38 12.34 -7.04
CA ILE A 34 23.39 11.33 -6.69
C ILE A 34 23.16 10.03 -7.48
N TYR A 35 21.89 9.64 -7.69
CA TYR A 35 21.49 8.40 -8.34
C TYR A 35 20.43 8.65 -9.44
N PRO A 36 20.76 9.45 -10.48
CA PRO A 36 19.78 9.90 -11.47
C PRO A 36 19.11 8.74 -12.22
N LYS A 37 19.85 7.66 -12.49
CA LYS A 37 19.31 6.49 -13.19
C LYS A 37 18.31 5.75 -12.31
N GLU A 38 18.70 5.42 -11.10
CA GLU A 38 17.89 4.74 -10.09
C GLU A 38 16.63 5.55 -9.75
N TYR A 39 16.79 6.88 -9.60
CA TYR A 39 15.68 7.80 -9.40
C TYR A 39 14.68 7.71 -10.56
N THR A 40 15.14 7.83 -11.81
CA THR A 40 14.27 7.73 -12.99
C THR A 40 13.60 6.36 -13.07
N THR A 41 14.33 5.27 -12.90
CA THR A 41 13.75 3.91 -12.90
C THR A 41 12.73 3.76 -11.79
N TRP A 42 12.98 4.22 -10.57
CA TRP A 42 11.99 4.18 -9.49
C TRP A 42 10.71 4.96 -9.84
N ARG A 43 10.83 6.10 -10.52
CA ARG A 43 9.71 6.97 -10.88
C ARG A 43 8.88 6.42 -12.04
N GLU A 44 9.54 5.88 -13.06
CA GLU A 44 8.93 5.56 -14.35
C GLU A 44 8.73 4.05 -14.56
N ASP A 45 9.64 3.22 -14.05
CA ASP A 45 9.61 1.76 -14.16
C ASP A 45 9.94 1.07 -12.83
N PRO A 46 9.08 1.26 -11.80
CA PRO A 46 9.37 0.81 -10.44
C PRO A 46 9.46 -0.71 -10.31
N VAL A 47 8.91 -1.49 -11.24
CA VAL A 47 9.00 -2.96 -11.25
C VAL A 47 10.41 -3.45 -11.57
N ASN A 48 11.12 -2.73 -12.43
CA ASN A 48 12.48 -3.07 -12.80
C ASN A 48 13.54 -2.31 -11.99
N PHE A 49 13.12 -1.40 -11.10
CA PHE A 49 14.00 -0.85 -10.08
C PHE A 49 14.53 -1.98 -9.18
N HIS A 50 15.86 -2.03 -9.02
CA HIS A 50 16.51 -2.99 -8.15
C HIS A 50 17.75 -2.41 -7.48
N VAL A 51 18.06 -2.93 -6.30
CA VAL A 51 19.30 -2.63 -5.57
C VAL A 51 19.98 -3.95 -5.25
N ASN A 52 21.22 -4.14 -5.69
CA ASN A 52 21.99 -5.37 -5.49
C ASN A 52 21.23 -6.66 -5.89
N GLY A 53 20.49 -6.61 -7.01
CA GLY A 53 19.70 -7.74 -7.52
C GLY A 53 18.34 -7.96 -6.83
N VAL A 54 18.03 -7.19 -5.78
CA VAL A 54 16.71 -7.23 -5.12
C VAL A 54 15.78 -6.24 -5.79
N TYR A 55 14.59 -6.70 -6.21
CA TYR A 55 13.54 -5.90 -6.82
C TYR A 55 12.47 -5.55 -5.77
N PRO A 56 12.47 -4.33 -5.19
CA PRO A 56 11.60 -4.02 -4.06
C PRO A 56 10.11 -4.17 -4.37
N ILE A 57 9.67 -3.77 -5.57
CA ILE A 57 8.25 -3.85 -5.94
C ILE A 57 7.78 -5.28 -6.19
N LYS A 58 8.63 -6.15 -6.73
CA LYS A 58 8.28 -7.57 -6.88
C LYS A 58 8.15 -8.23 -5.51
N LYS A 59 9.13 -7.99 -4.63
CA LYS A 59 9.09 -8.47 -3.24
C LYS A 59 7.87 -7.93 -2.48
N LEU A 60 7.55 -6.65 -2.65
CA LEU A 60 6.37 -6.02 -2.06
C LEU A 60 5.07 -6.69 -2.51
N TRP A 61 4.97 -7.07 -3.78
CA TRP A 61 3.81 -7.77 -4.31
C TRP A 61 3.66 -9.17 -3.69
N ASP A 62 4.76 -9.91 -3.51
CA ASP A 62 4.76 -11.18 -2.80
C ASP A 62 4.32 -10.98 -1.33
N THR A 63 4.91 -9.99 -0.64
CA THR A 63 4.55 -9.66 0.74
C THR A 63 3.09 -9.25 0.89
N ALA A 64 2.54 -8.46 -0.04
CA ALA A 64 1.13 -8.07 -0.01
C ALA A 64 0.19 -9.27 -0.23
N THR A 65 0.60 -10.23 -1.05
CA THR A 65 -0.13 -11.50 -1.24
C THR A 65 -0.16 -12.30 0.06
N ASP A 66 0.97 -12.38 0.77
CA ASP A 66 1.03 -13.05 2.08
C ASP A 66 0.21 -12.31 3.15
N ALA A 67 0.26 -10.97 3.17
CA ALA A 67 -0.57 -10.16 4.06
C ALA A 67 -2.07 -10.44 3.87
N TRP A 68 -2.55 -10.56 2.63
CA TRP A 68 -3.94 -10.94 2.36
C TRP A 68 -4.28 -12.33 2.89
N ARG A 69 -3.38 -13.31 2.74
CA ARG A 69 -3.59 -14.66 3.30
C ARG A 69 -3.72 -14.61 4.82
N GLU A 70 -2.84 -13.86 5.49
CA GLU A 70 -2.88 -13.69 6.95
C GLU A 70 -4.20 -13.02 7.39
N ILE A 71 -4.58 -11.92 6.76
CA ILE A 71 -5.82 -11.17 7.06
C ILE A 71 -7.05 -12.06 6.86
N LEU A 72 -7.19 -12.71 5.70
CA LEU A 72 -8.37 -13.51 5.37
C LEU A 72 -8.45 -14.84 6.14
N SER A 73 -7.33 -15.33 6.67
CA SER A 73 -7.31 -16.50 7.56
C SER A 73 -7.72 -16.18 9.00
N THR A 74 -7.77 -14.90 9.36
CA THR A 74 -8.12 -14.46 10.72
C THR A 74 -9.65 -14.46 10.89
N PRO A 75 -10.21 -15.04 11.97
CA PRO A 75 -11.64 -14.98 12.24
C PRO A 75 -12.13 -13.55 12.48
N GLY A 76 -13.22 -13.17 11.82
CA GLY A 76 -13.85 -11.86 11.99
C GLY A 76 -14.70 -11.47 10.79
N GLU A 77 -15.54 -10.45 10.96
CA GLU A 77 -16.41 -9.93 9.88
C GLU A 77 -15.84 -8.66 9.23
N SER A 78 -15.08 -7.86 9.99
CA SER A 78 -14.54 -6.57 9.52
C SER A 78 -13.23 -6.27 10.20
N PHE A 79 -12.23 -5.90 9.40
CA PHE A 79 -10.89 -5.59 9.87
C PHE A 79 -10.51 -4.17 9.47
N LEU A 80 -9.93 -3.43 10.42
CA LEU A 80 -9.21 -2.19 10.11
C LEU A 80 -7.73 -2.53 9.95
N VAL A 81 -7.22 -2.35 8.75
CA VAL A 81 -5.80 -2.55 8.42
C VAL A 81 -5.15 -1.18 8.28
N VAL A 82 -4.08 -0.95 9.04
CA VAL A 82 -3.29 0.29 8.98
C VAL A 82 -1.91 -0.06 8.46
N THR A 83 -1.48 0.58 7.38
CA THR A 83 -0.21 0.29 6.70
C THR A 83 0.31 1.53 5.98
N HIS A 84 1.25 1.35 5.06
CA HIS A 84 2.01 2.37 4.37
C HIS A 84 1.64 2.45 2.90
N LYS A 85 2.13 3.49 2.21
CA LYS A 85 1.72 3.82 0.84
C LYS A 85 2.05 2.73 -0.17
N SER A 86 3.26 2.19 -0.14
CA SER A 86 3.64 1.17 -1.13
C SER A 86 2.93 -0.15 -0.82
N MET A 87 2.86 -0.53 0.46
CA MET A 87 2.11 -1.71 0.87
C MET A 87 0.63 -1.63 0.50
N LEU A 88 -0.03 -0.49 0.69
CA LEU A 88 -1.44 -0.33 0.30
C LEU A 88 -1.63 -0.46 -1.21
N ARG A 89 -0.68 0.05 -2.02
CA ARG A 89 -0.65 -0.23 -3.47
C ARG A 89 -0.52 -1.71 -3.78
N GLY A 90 0.37 -2.41 -3.09
CA GLY A 90 0.51 -3.86 -3.18
C GLY A 90 -0.81 -4.59 -2.88
N LEU A 91 -1.46 -4.24 -1.77
CA LEU A 91 -2.73 -4.84 -1.34
C LEU A 91 -3.86 -4.60 -2.36
N VAL A 92 -4.02 -3.37 -2.83
CA VAL A 92 -5.03 -3.06 -3.85
C VAL A 92 -4.76 -3.83 -5.14
N CYS A 93 -3.52 -3.81 -5.66
CA CYS A 93 -3.18 -4.54 -6.89
C CYS A 93 -3.45 -6.03 -6.76
N THR A 94 -2.94 -6.67 -5.71
CA THR A 94 -3.10 -8.11 -5.47
C THR A 94 -4.56 -8.51 -5.30
N SER A 95 -5.37 -7.71 -4.60
CA SER A 95 -6.81 -7.97 -4.42
C SER A 95 -7.58 -7.94 -5.75
N LEU A 96 -7.16 -7.11 -6.70
CA LEU A 96 -7.78 -6.96 -8.01
C LEU A 96 -7.19 -7.93 -9.06
N GLY A 97 -6.27 -8.81 -8.66
CA GLY A 97 -5.56 -9.70 -9.60
C GLY A 97 -4.60 -8.97 -10.54
N LEU A 98 -4.16 -7.76 -10.18
CA LEU A 98 -3.19 -6.98 -10.93
C LEU A 98 -1.76 -7.33 -10.52
N GLY A 99 -0.86 -7.31 -11.50
CA GLY A 99 0.56 -7.54 -11.28
C GLY A 99 1.31 -6.28 -10.77
N PRO A 100 2.59 -6.45 -10.39
CA PRO A 100 3.42 -5.36 -9.88
C PRO A 100 3.58 -4.19 -10.86
N GLU A 101 3.38 -4.40 -12.17
CA GLU A 101 3.40 -3.36 -13.21
C GLU A 101 2.31 -2.29 -13.02
N ARG A 102 1.29 -2.59 -12.21
CA ARG A 102 0.24 -1.63 -11.84
C ARG A 102 0.51 -0.89 -10.53
N PHE A 103 1.71 -0.99 -9.96
CA PHE A 103 2.08 -0.33 -8.71
C PHE A 103 1.78 1.19 -8.67
N ARG A 104 1.84 1.87 -9.82
CA ARG A 104 1.53 3.32 -9.94
C ARG A 104 0.17 3.61 -10.59
N ALA A 105 -0.72 2.62 -10.73
CA ALA A 105 -2.01 2.80 -11.40
C ALA A 105 -3.00 3.68 -10.63
N PHE A 106 -2.76 3.92 -9.34
CA PHE A 106 -3.61 4.73 -8.49
C PHE A 106 -2.81 5.46 -7.41
N ASP A 107 -3.41 6.54 -6.92
CA ASP A 107 -2.88 7.33 -5.83
C ASP A 107 -3.35 6.81 -4.47
N VAL A 108 -2.48 7.01 -3.49
CA VAL A 108 -2.71 6.77 -2.07
C VAL A 108 -2.33 8.06 -1.37
N ASN A 109 -3.34 8.77 -0.87
CA ASN A 109 -3.19 10.01 -0.14
C ASN A 109 -3.04 9.74 1.36
N ASN A 110 -2.49 10.72 2.07
CA ASN A 110 -2.39 10.62 3.51
C ASN A 110 -3.78 10.64 4.14
N GLY A 111 -4.02 9.72 5.09
CA GLY A 111 -5.30 9.58 5.75
C GLY A 111 -6.41 9.00 4.86
N GLU A 112 -6.08 8.45 3.69
CA GLU A 112 -7.09 7.83 2.84
C GLU A 112 -7.64 6.53 3.42
N ILE A 113 -8.87 6.18 3.01
CA ILE A 113 -9.53 4.92 3.35
C ILE A 113 -9.89 4.17 2.06
N CYS A 114 -9.42 2.93 1.96
CA CYS A 114 -9.85 1.93 0.99
C CYS A 114 -10.76 0.90 1.66
N VAL A 115 -11.86 0.52 1.02
CA VAL A 115 -12.78 -0.51 1.52
C VAL A 115 -12.87 -1.65 0.52
N PHE A 116 -12.66 -2.87 1.03
CA PHE A 116 -12.81 -4.11 0.29
C PHE A 116 -13.86 -4.98 0.94
N ASN A 117 -14.71 -5.59 0.11
CA ASN A 117 -15.60 -6.67 0.52
C ASN A 117 -15.10 -7.97 -0.07
N PHE A 118 -15.07 -9.03 0.74
CA PHE A 118 -14.67 -10.36 0.29
C PHE A 118 -15.84 -11.32 0.39
N ASN A 119 -16.02 -12.15 -0.63
CA ASN A 119 -17.00 -13.23 -0.55
C ASN A 119 -16.41 -14.46 0.18
N LYS A 120 -17.24 -15.50 0.37
CA LYS A 120 -16.82 -16.74 1.06
C LYS A 120 -15.69 -17.52 0.36
N ARG A 121 -15.39 -17.19 -0.90
CA ARG A 121 -14.29 -17.78 -1.68
C ARG A 121 -13.00 -16.94 -1.62
N GLY A 122 -13.03 -15.80 -0.92
CA GLY A 122 -11.91 -14.88 -0.83
C GLY A 122 -11.75 -13.97 -2.05
N GLU A 123 -12.77 -13.88 -2.91
CA GLU A 123 -12.73 -12.97 -4.07
C GLU A 123 -13.02 -11.55 -3.60
N ALA A 124 -12.15 -10.60 -3.96
CA ALA A 124 -12.24 -9.22 -3.52
C ALA A 124 -13.16 -8.39 -4.42
N MET A 125 -13.88 -7.46 -3.81
CA MET A 125 -14.58 -6.36 -4.46
C MET A 125 -14.08 -5.05 -3.84
N LEU A 126 -13.41 -4.23 -4.65
CA LEU A 126 -13.07 -2.86 -4.26
C LEU A 126 -14.34 -2.02 -4.21
N HIS A 127 -14.72 -1.57 -3.01
CA HIS A 127 -15.91 -0.77 -2.77
C HIS A 127 -15.60 0.74 -2.80
N SER A 128 -14.46 1.14 -2.23
CA SER A 128 -13.95 2.51 -2.30
C SER A 128 -12.42 2.52 -2.32
N LEU A 129 -11.86 3.52 -2.99
CA LEU A 129 -10.42 3.70 -3.18
C LEU A 129 -10.05 5.15 -2.88
N ASN A 130 -9.00 5.36 -2.09
CA ASN A 130 -8.41 6.68 -1.84
C ASN A 130 -9.42 7.71 -1.28
N MET A 131 -10.33 7.29 -0.40
CA MET A 131 -11.37 8.15 0.16
C MET A 131 -10.79 9.08 1.23
N THR A 132 -10.76 10.38 0.95
CA THR A 132 -10.24 11.41 1.87
C THR A 132 -11.32 12.40 2.33
N ALA A 133 -12.59 12.22 1.95
CA ALA A 133 -13.67 13.17 2.24
C ALA A 133 -13.82 13.52 3.73
N HIS A 134 -13.55 12.56 4.63
CA HIS A 134 -13.59 12.74 6.08
C HIS A 134 -12.52 13.70 6.63
N MET A 135 -11.51 14.05 5.83
CA MET A 135 -10.45 15.00 6.19
C MET A 135 -10.84 16.46 5.93
N TYR A 136 -11.96 16.70 5.25
CA TYR A 136 -12.42 18.05 4.88
C TYR A 136 -13.70 18.38 5.64
N GLY A 137 -13.71 19.49 6.36
CA GLY A 137 -14.90 19.99 7.09
C GLY A 137 -15.71 21.01 6.30
N ASP A 138 -15.11 21.62 5.29
CA ASP A 138 -15.72 22.74 4.57
C ASP A 138 -16.49 22.17 3.38
N HIS A 139 -17.82 22.10 3.51
CA HIS A 139 -18.75 21.52 2.52
C HIS A 139 -18.89 22.31 1.22
N THR A 140 -17.92 23.14 0.86
CA THR A 140 -17.98 23.97 -0.34
C THR A 140 -17.38 23.21 -1.51
N TYR A 141 -18.24 22.66 -2.34
CA TYR A 141 -17.86 22.05 -3.62
C TYR A 141 -17.57 23.18 -4.62
N LEU A 142 -16.30 23.44 -4.91
CA LEU A 142 -15.89 24.34 -5.99
C LEU A 142 -15.70 23.51 -7.26
N TYR A 143 -16.57 23.73 -8.25
CA TYR A 143 -16.45 23.20 -9.61
C TYR A 143 -15.59 24.13 -10.46
#